data_AF-A0A9D9VQ37-F1
#
_entry.id   AF-A0A9D9VQ37-F1
#
_cell.length_a   1.000
_cell.length_b   1.000
_cell.length_c   1.000
_cell.angle_alpha   90.00
_cell.angle_beta   90.00
_cell.angle_gamma   90.00
#
_symmetry.space_group_name_H-M   'P 1'
#
loop_
_entity.id
_entity.type
_entity.pdbx_description
1 polymer ?
#
loop_
_entity_poly.entity_id
_entity_poly.type
_entity_poly.pdbx_seq_one_letter_code
_entity_poly.pdbx_strand_id
1 'polypeptide(L)'
;MITGGTGGGNTITGLQFENKVDLLTLLQRTHGYEVRKSTSHVGDEVFFNDQLVARCFRKHDFYKFLEAEGVKWKELISRKLLPDDALLVIVRETLFIIEVKFQKVAGSVDEKLQTCDFKRKQYAKLVRSLGWKVEYVYVLNDWFKKPEYRDVLDYVEQMCCHYKFNTIPLAWLGLPQ
;
A
#
# COMPACT_ATOMS: atom_id res chain seq x y z
N MET A 1 -13.45 25.24 13.01
CA MET A 1 -13.73 23.80 13.08
C MET A 1 -14.95 23.53 12.20
N ILE A 2 -14.77 22.93 11.03
CA ILE A 2 -15.91 22.53 10.18
C ILE A 2 -16.16 21.05 10.46
N THR A 3 -17.26 20.77 11.14
CA THR A 3 -17.88 19.44 11.26
C THR A 3 -18.47 19.06 9.91
N GLY A 4 -18.02 17.94 9.33
CA GLY A 4 -18.62 17.39 8.10
C GLY A 4 -17.80 17.61 6.83
N GLY A 5 -16.59 17.06 6.77
CA GLY A 5 -15.92 16.80 5.49
C GLY A 5 -16.65 15.69 4.73
N THR A 6 -17.81 16.00 4.15
CA THR A 6 -18.59 15.13 3.28
C THR A 6 -18.07 15.26 1.85
N GLY A 7 -17.72 14.14 1.22
CA GLY A 7 -17.74 14.07 -0.25
C GLY A 7 -16.50 13.57 -1.01
N GLY A 8 -15.55 12.87 -0.38
CA GLY A 8 -14.42 12.28 -1.12
C GLY A 8 -14.51 10.77 -1.36
N GLY A 9 -15.15 10.03 -0.44
CA GLY A 9 -14.80 8.62 -0.22
C GLY A 9 -15.33 7.59 -1.22
N ASN A 10 -16.41 7.86 -1.97
CA ASN A 10 -17.09 6.82 -2.76
C ASN A 10 -17.76 7.40 -4.03
N THR A 11 -17.03 8.17 -4.83
CA THR A 11 -17.55 8.49 -6.18
C THR A 11 -17.46 7.24 -7.05
N ILE A 12 -18.45 6.99 -7.92
CA ILE A 12 -18.45 5.84 -8.86
C ILE A 12 -17.11 5.72 -9.58
N THR A 13 -16.52 6.85 -9.94
CA THR A 13 -15.24 6.90 -10.65
C THR A 13 -14.01 6.65 -9.78
N GLY A 14 -14.06 7.01 -8.49
CA GLY A 14 -13.02 6.62 -7.54
C GLY A 14 -13.01 5.11 -7.32
N LEU A 15 -14.20 4.52 -7.10
CA LEU A 15 -14.37 3.07 -6.97
C LEU A 15 -13.93 2.32 -8.23
N GLN A 16 -14.23 2.84 -9.43
CA GLN A 16 -13.75 2.24 -10.67
C GLN A 16 -12.23 2.29 -10.79
N PHE A 17 -11.59 3.38 -10.35
CA PHE A 17 -10.14 3.48 -10.35
C PHE A 17 -9.52 2.51 -9.33
N GLU A 18 -10.03 2.48 -8.10
CA GLU A 18 -9.60 1.54 -7.06
C GLU A 18 -9.74 0.09 -7.53
N ASN A 19 -10.88 -0.30 -8.10
CA ASN A 19 -11.06 -1.64 -8.67
C ASN A 19 -10.09 -1.92 -9.84
N LYS A 20 -9.78 -0.90 -10.64
CA LYS A 20 -8.80 -1.03 -11.73
C LYS A 20 -7.40 -1.31 -11.17
N VAL A 21 -7.02 -0.65 -10.09
CA VAL A 21 -5.68 -0.76 -9.48
C VAL A 21 -5.62 -1.67 -8.27
N ASP A 22 -6.69 -2.42 -7.98
CA ASP A 22 -6.73 -3.39 -6.88
C ASP A 22 -5.66 -4.46 -7.07
N LEU A 23 -4.78 -4.60 -6.08
CA LEU A 23 -3.60 -5.46 -6.14
C LEU A 23 -3.97 -6.92 -6.34
N LEU A 24 -4.94 -7.43 -5.59
CA LEU A 24 -5.33 -8.83 -5.66
C LEU A 24 -5.96 -9.16 -7.01
N THR A 25 -6.84 -8.27 -7.48
CA THR A 25 -7.43 -8.41 -8.80
C THR A 25 -6.30 -8.39 -9.82
N LEU A 26 -5.33 -7.47 -9.77
CA LEU A 26 -4.19 -7.44 -10.70
C LEU A 26 -3.39 -8.76 -10.70
N LEU A 27 -3.08 -9.29 -9.51
CA LEU A 27 -2.38 -10.58 -9.38
C LEU A 27 -3.19 -11.71 -10.04
N GLN A 28 -4.50 -11.80 -9.77
CA GLN A 28 -5.37 -12.86 -10.29
C GLN A 28 -5.53 -12.87 -11.82
N ARG A 29 -5.40 -11.71 -12.49
CA ARG A 29 -5.43 -11.61 -13.97
C ARG A 29 -4.05 -11.76 -14.61
N THR A 30 -2.97 -11.76 -13.83
CA THR A 30 -1.61 -11.91 -14.35
C THR A 30 -1.29 -13.39 -14.50
N HIS A 31 -0.86 -13.80 -15.70
CA HIS A 31 -0.52 -15.20 -15.96
C HIS A 31 0.57 -15.71 -15.00
N GLY A 32 0.44 -16.96 -14.56
CA GLY A 32 1.36 -17.59 -13.61
C GLY A 32 1.07 -17.28 -12.13
N TYR A 33 0.28 -16.25 -11.83
CA TYR A 33 -0.06 -15.88 -10.46
C TYR A 33 -1.32 -16.57 -9.94
N GLU A 34 -1.30 -16.93 -8.67
CA GLU A 34 -2.46 -17.39 -7.93
C GLU A 34 -2.51 -16.77 -6.53
N VAL A 35 -3.69 -16.34 -6.10
CA VAL A 35 -3.91 -15.83 -4.74
C VAL A 35 -4.78 -16.82 -3.98
N ARG A 36 -4.24 -17.38 -2.90
CA ARG A 36 -4.91 -18.37 -2.05
C ARG A 36 -5.13 -17.79 -0.65
N LYS A 37 -6.26 -18.12 -0.02
CA LYS A 37 -6.49 -17.82 1.39
C LYS A 37 -5.59 -18.74 2.22
N SER A 38 -4.76 -18.17 3.10
CA SER A 38 -3.95 -19.01 3.99
C SER A 38 -4.83 -19.65 5.06
N THR A 39 -4.60 -20.94 5.32
CA THR A 39 -5.26 -21.68 6.41
C THR A 39 -4.43 -21.69 7.70
N SER A 40 -3.13 -21.39 7.60
CA SER A 40 -2.18 -21.43 8.72
C SER A 40 -1.61 -20.06 9.09
N HIS A 41 -1.71 -19.07 8.21
CA HIS A 41 -1.17 -17.74 8.41
C HIS A 41 -2.24 -16.67 8.24
N VAL A 42 -1.97 -15.49 8.78
CA VAL A 42 -2.83 -14.32 8.54
C VAL A 42 -2.54 -13.75 7.16
N GLY A 43 -3.59 -13.41 6.41
CA GLY A 43 -3.48 -12.77 5.09
C GLY A 43 -3.69 -13.73 3.91
N ASP A 44 -3.57 -13.15 2.72
CA ASP A 44 -3.67 -13.86 1.44
C ASP A 44 -2.26 -14.25 0.98
N GLU A 45 -2.07 -15.50 0.56
CA GLU A 45 -0.81 -16.02 0.01
C GLU A 45 -0.78 -15.85 -1.51
N VAL A 46 0.32 -15.33 -2.02
CA VAL A 46 0.53 -15.07 -3.45
C VAL A 46 1.57 -16.04 -3.98
N PHE A 47 1.15 -16.85 -4.93
CA PHE A 47 1.98 -17.84 -5.61
C PHE A 47 2.30 -17.37 -7.04
N PHE A 48 3.49 -17.71 -7.53
CA PHE A 48 3.86 -17.62 -8.94
C PHE A 48 4.40 -18.98 -9.38
N ASN A 49 3.76 -19.63 -10.35
CA ASN A 49 4.10 -21.00 -10.78
C ASN A 49 4.28 -21.97 -9.59
N ASP A 50 3.28 -22.01 -8.71
CA ASP A 50 3.23 -22.81 -7.46
C ASP A 50 4.27 -22.48 -6.39
N GLN A 51 5.11 -21.46 -6.59
CA GLN A 51 6.04 -20.98 -5.56
C GLN A 51 5.44 -19.81 -4.78
N LEU A 52 5.47 -19.88 -3.45
CA LEU A 52 5.02 -18.77 -2.60
C LEU A 52 6.01 -17.60 -2.73
N VAL A 53 5.56 -16.49 -3.32
CA VAL A 53 6.40 -15.31 -3.58
C VAL A 53 6.10 -14.14 -2.65
N ALA A 54 4.86 -14.02 -2.18
CA ALA A 54 4.46 -12.93 -1.31
C ALA A 54 3.26 -13.26 -0.41
N ARG A 55 3.03 -12.43 0.60
CA ARG A 55 1.82 -12.41 1.43
C ARG A 55 1.19 -11.01 1.38
N CYS A 56 -0.12 -10.96 1.18
CA CYS A 56 -0.88 -9.72 1.14
C CYS A 56 -1.75 -9.59 2.39
N PHE A 57 -1.71 -8.43 3.02
CA PHE A 57 -2.50 -8.08 4.20
C PHE A 57 -3.36 -6.87 3.90
N ARG A 58 -4.68 -7.00 4.07
CA ARG A 58 -5.63 -5.90 3.88
C ARG A 58 -6.20 -5.44 5.19
N LYS A 59 -6.38 -4.12 5.34
CA LYS A 59 -7.02 -3.49 6.51
C LYS A 59 -6.42 -3.99 7.84
N HIS A 60 -7.20 -4.74 8.62
CA HIS A 60 -6.83 -5.21 9.94
C HIS A 60 -5.91 -6.43 9.92
N ASP A 61 -5.76 -7.12 8.79
CA ASP A 61 -4.97 -8.34 8.72
C ASP A 61 -3.49 -8.07 8.95
N PHE A 62 -2.98 -6.89 8.60
CA PHE A 62 -1.60 -6.52 8.90
C PHE A 62 -1.34 -6.47 10.42
N TYR A 63 -2.29 -5.95 11.19
CA TYR A 63 -2.14 -5.89 12.65
C TYR A 63 -2.33 -7.25 13.33
N LYS A 64 -3.24 -8.08 12.81
CA LYS A 64 -3.36 -9.48 13.27
C LYS A 64 -2.08 -10.26 12.99
N PHE A 65 -1.46 -10.02 11.83
CA PHE A 65 -0.19 -10.59 11.46
C PHE A 65 0.91 -10.17 12.45
N LEU A 66 1.06 -8.86 12.71
CA LEU A 66 2.02 -8.35 13.70
C LEU A 66 1.83 -9.00 15.08
N GLU A 67 0.59 -9.13 15.54
CA GLU A 67 0.27 -9.78 16.82
C GLU A 67 0.65 -11.28 16.81
N ALA A 68 0.41 -12.00 15.70
CA ALA A 68 0.81 -13.40 15.53
C ALA A 68 2.33 -13.60 15.55
N GLU A 69 3.10 -12.64 15.04
CA GLU A 69 4.56 -12.61 15.12
C GLU A 69 5.11 -12.06 16.46
N GLY A 70 4.24 -11.82 17.44
CA GLY A 70 4.63 -11.34 18.77
C GLY A 70 5.01 -9.86 18.83
N VAL A 71 4.70 -9.06 17.80
CA VAL A 71 4.97 -7.62 17.80
C VAL A 71 3.93 -6.89 18.64
N LYS A 72 4.37 -6.28 19.75
CA LYS A 72 3.55 -5.43 20.62
C LYS A 72 3.34 -4.04 20.02
N TRP A 73 2.65 -3.95 18.90
CA TRP A 73 2.50 -2.70 18.11
C TRP A 73 1.96 -1.51 18.90
N LYS A 74 1.13 -1.74 19.95
CA LYS A 74 0.57 -0.70 20.82
C LYS A 74 1.62 0.07 21.61
N GLU A 75 2.78 -0.54 21.85
CA GLU A 75 3.92 0.09 22.53
C GLU A 75 4.80 0.89 21.55
N LEU A 76 4.67 0.63 20.24
CA LEU A 76 5.53 1.20 19.19
C LEU A 76 4.94 2.45 18.55
N ILE A 77 3.62 2.50 18.38
CA ILE A 77 2.92 3.61 17.73
C ILE A 77 1.63 3.98 18.47
N SER A 78 1.27 5.26 18.43
CA SER A 78 0.13 5.78 19.18
C SER A 78 -1.24 5.58 18.48
N ARG A 79 -1.25 5.30 17.17
CA ARG A 79 -2.48 5.07 16.39
C ARG A 79 -2.24 4.07 15.26
N LYS A 80 -3.25 3.27 14.94
CA LYS A 80 -3.22 2.36 13.78
C LYS A 80 -3.18 3.16 12.48
N LEU A 81 -2.33 2.71 11.57
CA LEU A 81 -2.23 3.14 10.18
C LEU A 81 -2.69 1.96 9.33
N LEU A 82 -3.87 2.08 8.72
CA LEU A 82 -4.42 1.04 7.85
C LEU A 82 -4.02 1.38 6.42
N PRO A 83 -3.14 0.59 5.78
CA PRO A 83 -2.84 0.77 4.38
C PRO A 83 -3.99 0.24 3.53
N ASP A 84 -4.06 0.68 2.27
CA ASP A 84 -5.00 0.10 1.30
C ASP A 84 -4.61 -1.36 1.04
N ASP A 85 -3.33 -1.59 0.71
CA ASP A 85 -2.71 -2.91 0.64
C ASP A 85 -1.33 -2.91 1.29
N ALA A 86 -0.98 -4.03 1.94
CA ALA A 86 0.37 -4.30 2.42
C ALA A 86 0.85 -5.64 1.84
N LEU A 87 1.94 -5.62 1.08
CA LEU A 87 2.50 -6.79 0.41
C LEU A 87 3.89 -7.10 0.96
N LEU A 88 4.04 -8.23 1.63
CA LEU A 88 5.33 -8.77 2.04
C LEU A 88 5.88 -9.66 0.93
N VAL A 89 6.95 -9.20 0.27
CA VAL A 89 7.66 -10.00 -0.74
C VAL A 89 8.74 -10.82 -0.04
N ILE A 90 8.52 -12.12 0.02
CA ILE A 90 9.27 -13.04 0.91
C ILE A 90 10.73 -13.09 0.52
N VAL A 91 11.02 -13.26 -0.77
CA VAL A 91 12.40 -13.38 -1.30
C VAL A 91 13.25 -12.12 -1.01
N ARG A 92 12.61 -10.97 -0.80
CA ARG A 92 13.28 -9.68 -0.56
C ARG A 92 13.22 -9.21 0.88
N GLU A 93 12.52 -9.92 1.76
CA GLU A 93 12.25 -9.50 3.15
C GLU A 93 11.77 -8.03 3.22
N THR A 94 10.94 -7.64 2.25
CA THR A 94 10.51 -6.25 2.04
C THR A 94 8.99 -6.16 2.11
N LEU A 95 8.50 -5.34 3.03
CA LEU A 95 7.11 -4.95 3.14
C LEU A 95 6.85 -3.72 2.28
N PHE A 96 6.03 -3.89 1.25
CA PHE A 96 5.51 -2.80 0.44
C PHE A 96 4.19 -2.33 1.03
N ILE A 97 4.12 -1.04 1.37
CA ILE A 97 2.89 -0.35 1.73
C ILE A 97 2.38 0.36 0.48
N ILE A 98 1.22 -0.03 0.01
CA ILE A 98 0.61 0.50 -1.21
C ILE A 98 -0.59 1.34 -0.80
N GLU A 99 -0.58 2.60 -1.22
CA GLU A 99 -1.72 3.50 -1.02
C GLU A 99 -2.22 4.08 -2.33
N VAL A 100 -3.49 3.85 -2.60
CA VAL A 100 -4.17 4.36 -3.78
C VAL A 100 -4.66 5.76 -3.48
N LYS A 101 -4.43 6.69 -4.41
CA LYS A 101 -4.96 8.05 -4.33
C LYS A 101 -5.62 8.41 -5.65
N PHE A 102 -6.90 8.75 -5.54
CA PHE A 102 -7.72 9.19 -6.64
C PHE A 102 -8.24 10.59 -6.39
N GLN A 103 -8.18 11.44 -7.40
CA GLN A 103 -8.67 12.81 -7.32
C GLN A 103 -9.26 13.26 -8.66
N LYS A 104 -10.26 14.14 -8.62
CA LYS A 104 -10.93 14.71 -9.81
C LYS A 104 -11.12 16.22 -9.76
N VAL A 105 -11.05 16.79 -8.57
CA VAL A 105 -11.15 18.22 -8.27
C VAL A 105 -10.16 18.52 -7.16
N ALA A 106 -9.74 19.77 -7.01
CA ALA A 106 -8.85 20.14 -5.90
C ALA A 106 -9.51 19.79 -4.56
N GLY A 107 -8.74 19.30 -3.59
CA GLY A 107 -9.30 18.92 -2.30
C GLY A 107 -8.29 18.32 -1.33
N SER A 108 -8.79 17.86 -0.18
CA SER A 108 -7.96 17.41 0.95
C SER A 108 -6.99 16.25 0.69
N VAL A 109 -7.06 15.59 -0.48
CA VAL A 109 -6.08 14.55 -0.85
C VAL A 109 -4.73 15.18 -1.19
N ASP A 110 -4.73 16.41 -1.68
CA ASP A 110 -3.55 17.11 -2.19
C ASP A 110 -2.50 17.31 -1.08
N GLU A 111 -2.95 17.68 0.13
CA GLU A 111 -2.08 17.81 1.31
C GLU A 111 -1.56 16.46 1.82
N LYS A 112 -2.32 15.37 1.63
CA LYS A 112 -2.01 14.06 2.22
C LYS A 112 -0.81 13.39 1.58
N LEU A 113 -0.47 13.74 0.33
CA LEU A 113 0.71 13.19 -0.35
C LEU A 113 2.00 13.42 0.45
N GLN A 114 2.07 14.54 1.17
CA GLN A 114 3.20 14.93 2.03
C GLN A 114 3.39 14.02 3.25
N THR A 115 2.39 13.21 3.62
CA THR A 115 2.43 12.39 4.84
C THR A 115 3.15 11.03 4.68
N CYS A 116 3.62 10.72 3.47
CA CYS A 116 4.24 9.42 3.14
C CYS A 116 5.43 9.09 4.04
N ASP A 117 6.34 10.06 4.27
CA ASP A 117 7.54 9.85 5.08
C ASP A 117 7.19 9.44 6.52
N PHE A 118 6.26 10.17 7.16
CA PHE A 118 5.81 9.85 8.51
C PHE A 118 5.22 8.44 8.59
N LYS A 119 4.35 8.08 7.63
CA LYS A 119 3.73 6.76 7.56
C LYS A 119 4.79 5.67 7.36
N ARG A 120 5.68 5.82 6.38
CA ARG A 120 6.78 4.88 6.11
C ARG A 120 7.63 4.65 7.35
N LYS A 121 7.99 5.71 8.07
CA LYS A 121 8.73 5.63 9.34
C LYS A 121 7.96 4.87 10.43
N GLN A 122 6.64 5.00 10.51
CA GLN A 122 5.84 4.23 11.46
C GLN A 122 5.78 2.75 11.10
N TYR A 123 5.56 2.40 9.82
CA TYR A 123 5.62 1.00 9.37
C TYR A 123 7.00 0.39 9.62
N ALA A 124 8.08 1.13 9.36
CA ALA A 124 9.44 0.69 9.64
C ALA A 124 9.70 0.44 11.14
N LYS A 125 9.04 1.18 12.05
CA LYS A 125 9.09 0.85 13.49
C LYS A 125 8.36 -0.47 13.79
N LEU A 126 7.19 -0.70 13.18
CA LEU A 126 6.36 -1.88 13.42
C LEU A 126 7.06 -3.19 13.03
N VAL A 127 7.79 -3.19 11.91
CA VAL A 127 8.45 -4.41 11.41
C VAL A 127 9.92 -4.51 11.77
N ARG A 128 10.46 -3.57 12.56
CA ARG A 128 11.88 -3.52 12.92
C ARG A 128 12.38 -4.80 13.58
N SER A 129 11.60 -5.36 14.52
CA SER A 129 11.96 -6.59 15.21
C SER A 129 11.91 -7.83 14.32
N LEU A 130 11.22 -7.75 13.17
CA LEU A 130 11.12 -8.81 12.18
C LEU A 130 12.27 -8.75 11.16
N GLY A 131 13.10 -7.71 11.20
CA GLY A 131 14.24 -7.53 10.28
C GLY A 131 13.87 -7.04 8.88
N TRP A 132 12.61 -6.65 8.65
CA TRP A 132 12.13 -6.32 7.31
C TRP A 132 12.40 -4.88 6.88
N LYS A 133 12.61 -4.72 5.58
CA LYS A 133 12.62 -3.40 4.92
C LYS A 133 11.20 -2.93 4.66
N VAL A 134 11.02 -1.61 4.58
CA VAL A 134 9.73 -1.01 4.25
C VAL A 134 9.88 -0.06 3.08
N GLU A 135 9.13 -0.34 2.02
CA GLU A 135 8.96 0.55 0.88
C GLU A 135 7.52 1.07 0.89
N TYR A 136 7.35 2.37 0.64
CA TYR A 136 6.04 3.00 0.62
C TYR A 136 5.78 3.53 -0.79
N VAL A 137 4.68 3.12 -1.42
CA VAL A 137 4.35 3.50 -2.80
C VAL A 137 2.93 4.03 -2.91
N TYR A 138 2.79 5.15 -3.60
CA TYR A 138 1.51 5.66 -4.05
C TYR A 138 1.13 5.13 -5.42
N VAL A 139 -0.14 4.78 -5.59
CA VAL A 139 -0.76 4.56 -6.90
C VAL A 139 -1.68 5.75 -7.18
N LEU A 140 -1.24 6.63 -8.07
CA LEU A 140 -1.89 7.91 -8.36
C LEU A 140 -2.68 7.82 -9.68
N ASN A 141 -3.81 8.50 -9.76
CA ASN A 141 -4.48 8.72 -11.05
C ASN A 141 -3.88 9.93 -11.80
N ASP A 142 -4.28 10.11 -13.07
CA ASP A 142 -3.75 11.17 -13.95
C ASP A 142 -3.94 12.60 -13.43
N TRP A 143 -4.84 12.83 -12.47
CA TRP A 143 -5.02 14.14 -11.85
C TRP A 143 -3.71 14.70 -11.26
N PHE A 144 -2.90 13.84 -10.64
CA PHE A 144 -1.65 14.23 -10.02
C PHE A 144 -0.51 14.46 -11.01
N LYS A 145 -0.76 14.35 -12.33
CA LYS A 145 0.22 14.71 -13.37
C LYS A 145 0.28 16.21 -13.66
N LYS A 146 -0.63 17.00 -13.07
CA LYS A 146 -0.63 18.46 -13.27
C LYS A 146 0.68 19.08 -12.74
N PRO A 147 1.19 20.16 -13.37
CA PRO A 147 2.44 20.79 -12.96
C PRO A 147 2.48 21.22 -11.48
N GLU A 148 1.34 21.60 -10.91
CA GLU A 148 1.22 22.00 -9.50
C GLU A 148 1.58 20.91 -8.49
N TYR A 149 1.60 19.63 -8.88
CA TYR A 149 2.01 18.52 -8.01
C TYR A 149 3.50 18.20 -8.09
N ARG A 150 4.27 18.87 -8.93
CA ARG A 150 5.70 18.58 -9.13
C ARG A 150 6.47 18.57 -7.80
N ASP A 151 6.33 19.62 -7.00
CA ASP A 151 7.11 19.78 -5.76
C ASP A 151 6.80 18.67 -4.74
N VAL A 152 5.53 18.25 -4.63
CA VAL A 152 5.16 17.18 -3.71
C VAL A 152 5.58 15.80 -4.23
N LEU A 153 5.56 15.58 -5.54
CA LEU A 153 6.08 14.34 -6.15
C LEU A 153 7.60 14.24 -6.00
N ASP A 154 8.32 15.34 -6.18
CA ASP A 154 9.76 15.43 -5.94
C ASP A 154 10.07 15.15 -4.46
N TYR A 155 9.27 15.69 -3.53
CA TYR A 155 9.37 15.40 -2.10
C TYR A 155 9.15 13.92 -1.76
N VAL A 156 8.16 13.26 -2.39
CA VAL A 156 7.88 11.82 -2.17
C VAL A 156 9.14 10.99 -2.46
N GLU A 157 9.77 11.21 -3.61
CA GLU A 157 10.99 10.49 -4.01
C GLU A 157 12.18 10.82 -3.10
N GLN A 158 12.37 12.09 -2.73
CA GLN A 158 13.42 12.52 -1.80
C GLN A 158 13.33 11.83 -0.42
N MET A 159 12.12 11.47 0.02
CA MET A 159 11.88 10.82 1.31
C MET A 159 11.89 9.28 1.25
N CYS A 160 12.46 8.72 0.17
CA CYS A 160 12.48 7.28 -0.12
C CYS A 160 11.07 6.66 -0.10
N CYS A 161 10.08 7.42 -0.56
CA CYS A 161 8.77 6.92 -0.92
C CYS A 161 8.67 6.97 -2.44
N HIS A 162 7.73 6.23 -3.01
CA HIS A 162 7.64 6.07 -4.45
C HIS A 162 6.24 6.41 -4.93
N TYR A 163 6.10 6.71 -6.21
CA TYR A 163 4.79 6.77 -6.83
C TYR A 163 4.78 6.13 -8.22
N LYS A 164 3.60 5.65 -8.61
CA LYS A 164 3.29 5.08 -9.92
C LYS A 164 1.92 5.56 -10.37
N PHE A 165 1.74 5.71 -11.67
CA PHE A 165 0.47 6.18 -12.22
C PHE A 165 -0.36 5.03 -12.77
N ASN A 166 -1.63 4.98 -12.38
CA ASN A 166 -2.70 4.14 -12.93
C ASN A 166 -2.52 2.62 -12.88
N THR A 167 -1.41 2.10 -12.36
CA THR A 167 -1.14 0.67 -12.25
C THR A 167 -0.13 0.38 -11.15
N ILE A 168 -0.19 -0.83 -10.61
CA ILE A 168 0.80 -1.36 -9.67
C ILE A 168 1.84 -2.16 -10.48
N PRO A 169 3.10 -1.69 -10.59
CA PRO A 169 4.13 -2.42 -11.31
C PRO A 169 4.65 -3.61 -10.50
N LEU A 170 4.13 -4.82 -10.77
CA LEU A 170 4.52 -6.05 -10.05
C LEU A 170 6.04 -6.31 -10.05
N ALA A 171 6.73 -6.06 -11.17
CA ALA A 171 8.19 -6.21 -11.26
C ALA A 171 8.95 -5.22 -10.36
N TRP A 172 8.44 -3.99 -10.20
CA TRP A 172 9.04 -3.01 -9.31
C TRP A 172 8.86 -3.39 -7.84
N LEU A 173 7.72 -4.01 -7.49
CA LEU A 173 7.52 -4.65 -6.19
C LEU A 173 8.45 -5.86 -5.98
N GLY A 174 9.17 -6.30 -7.02
CA GLY A 174 10.08 -7.42 -6.94
C GLY A 174 9.42 -8.78 -7.08
N LEU A 175 8.19 -8.81 -7.62
CA LEU A 175 7.51 -10.04 -7.96
C LEU A 175 7.96 -10.53 -9.36
N PRO A 176 7.96 -11.85 -9.62
CA PRO A 176 8.34 -12.42 -10.93
C PRO A 176 7.45 -11.97 -12.11
N GLN A 177 7.91 -12.21 -13.34
CA GLN A 177 7.11 -12.05 -14.56
C GLN A 177 7.16 -13.31 -15.41
#